data_AF-A0A537IKV7-F1
#
_entry.id   AF-A0A537IKV7-F1
#
_cell.length_a   1.000
_cell.length_b   1.000
_cell.length_c   1.000
_cell.angle_alpha   90.00
_cell.angle_beta   90.00
_cell.angle_gamma   90.00
#
_symmetry.space_group_name_H-M   'P 1'
#
loop_
_entity.id
_entity.type
_entity.pdbx_description
1 polymer ?
#
loop_
_entity_poly.entity_id
_entity_poly.type
_entity_poly.pdbx_seq_one_letter_code
_entity_poly.pdbx_strand_id
1 'polypeptide(L)'
;MRSKNTNADLRYEWFPGAGEIISGSVFYKYFIHPIEQTNLNNDVLSFANADNATVYGAEVEIRKRLNFFNNSFFDNLIVYANGAYMKGSVQFNGQTINTPLQGQSPYLLNGGLSYASDNDNFSVNVLYNRIGQRLKFRSG
;
A
#
# COMPACT_ATOMS: atom_id res chain seq x y z
N MET A 1 24.20 18.41 -2.89
CA MET A 1 22.89 18.88 -3.40
C MET A 1 21.81 18.50 -2.39
N ARG A 2 20.92 19.42 -1.99
CA ARG A 2 19.81 19.10 -1.07
C ARG A 2 18.70 18.43 -1.87
N SER A 3 18.29 17.21 -1.50
CA SER A 3 17.07 16.60 -2.03
C SER A 3 15.88 17.44 -1.57
N LYS A 4 15.02 17.85 -2.51
CA LYS A 4 13.77 18.56 -2.24
C LYS A 4 12.65 17.58 -2.56
N ASN A 5 11.93 17.16 -1.53
CA ASN A 5 10.83 16.19 -1.67
C ASN A 5 9.52 16.92 -1.44
N THR A 6 8.58 16.74 -2.36
CA THR A 6 7.21 17.25 -2.23
C THR A 6 6.28 16.06 -2.03
N ASN A 7 5.48 16.11 -0.96
CA ASN A 7 4.47 15.11 -0.65
C ASN A 7 3.12 15.81 -0.50
N ALA A 8 2.10 15.27 -1.15
CA ALA A 8 0.71 15.64 -0.98
C ALA A 8 -0.10 14.37 -0.72
N ASP A 9 -0.90 14.38 0.33
CA ASP A 9 -1.79 13.28 0.69
C ASP A 9 -3.17 13.81 1.07
N LEU A 10 -4.20 13.02 0.77
CA LEU A 10 -5.57 13.27 1.15
C LEU A 10 -6.13 11.97 1.72
N ARG A 11 -6.66 12.03 2.94
CA ARG A 11 -7.24 10.88 3.63
C ARG A 11 -8.62 11.25 4.16
N TYR A 12 -9.55 10.32 4.01
CA TYR A 12 -10.87 10.37 4.60
C TYR A 12 -11.09 9.13 5.46
N GLU A 13 -11.64 9.34 6.66
CA GLU A 13 -11.90 8.30 7.63
C GLU A 13 -13.33 8.44 8.16
N TRP A 14 -14.04 7.33 8.18
CA TRP A 14 -15.39 7.24 8.71
C TRP A 14 -15.46 6.14 9.76
N PHE A 15 -16.04 6.48 10.92
CA PHE A 15 -16.19 5.60 12.07
C PHE A 15 -17.68 5.32 12.31
N PRO A 16 -18.26 4.32 11.61
CA PRO A 16 -19.69 4.04 11.70
C PRO A 16 -20.12 3.45 13.06
N GLY A 17 -19.17 2.99 13.87
CA GLY A 17 -19.44 2.38 15.17
C GLY A 17 -18.16 2.17 15.97
N ALA A 18 -18.32 1.78 17.24
CA ALA A 18 -17.18 1.51 18.12
C ALA A 18 -16.31 0.36 17.56
N GLY A 19 -15.03 0.66 17.32
CA GLY A 19 -14.06 -0.28 16.77
C GLY A 19 -14.20 -0.53 15.27
N GLU A 20 -15.04 0.22 14.56
CA GLU A 20 -15.23 0.13 13.11
C GLU A 20 -14.58 1.31 12.40
N ILE A 21 -13.97 1.06 11.24
CA ILE A 21 -13.37 2.09 10.40
C ILE A 21 -13.62 1.76 8.92
N ILE A 22 -13.93 2.78 8.14
CA ILE A 22 -13.84 2.76 6.69
C ILE A 22 -12.99 3.97 6.32
N SER A 23 -11.83 3.74 5.72
CA SER A 23 -10.94 4.81 5.28
C SER A 23 -10.51 4.64 3.84
N GLY A 24 -10.25 5.78 3.21
CA GLY A 24 -9.65 5.87 1.89
C GLY A 24 -8.61 6.99 1.88
N SER A 25 -7.47 6.74 1.26
CA SER A 25 -6.43 7.74 1.05
C SER A 25 -5.97 7.74 -0.40
N VAL A 26 -5.51 8.90 -0.86
CA VAL A 26 -4.73 9.06 -2.08
C VAL A 26 -3.49 9.86 -1.75
N PHE A 27 -2.39 9.56 -2.45
CA PHE A 27 -1.13 10.24 -2.21
C PHE A 27 -0.38 10.47 -3.51
N TYR A 28 0.42 11.54 -3.51
CA TYR A 28 1.34 11.91 -4.57
C TYR A 28 2.67 12.37 -3.95
N LYS A 29 3.76 11.76 -4.39
CA LYS A 29 5.12 12.01 -3.92
C LYS A 29 6.00 12.32 -5.11
N TYR A 30 6.72 13.43 -5.04
CA TYR A 30 7.70 13.86 -6.02
C TYR A 30 9.07 13.99 -5.36
N PHE A 31 10.03 13.23 -5.89
CA PHE A 31 11.39 13.14 -5.41
C PHE A 31 12.34 13.82 -6.40
N ILE A 32 13.21 14.69 -5.90
CA ILE A 32 14.28 15.31 -6.69
C ILE A 32 15.61 14.63 -6.33
N HIS A 33 16.34 14.18 -7.35
CA HIS A 33 17.58 13.41 -7.22
C HIS A 33 17.47 12.12 -6.37
N PRO A 34 16.46 11.25 -6.57
CA PRO A 34 16.38 10.00 -5.82
C PRO A 34 17.55 9.09 -6.17
N ILE A 35 18.14 8.45 -5.15
CA ILE A 35 19.19 7.44 -5.35
C ILE A 35 18.51 6.17 -5.85
N GLU A 36 18.87 5.74 -7.04
CA GLU A 36 18.32 4.57 -7.71
C GLU A 36 19.46 3.60 -8.05
N GLN A 37 19.19 2.30 -7.94
CA GLN A 37 20.16 1.29 -8.33
C GLN A 37 20.16 1.11 -9.85
N THR A 38 21.32 1.30 -10.46
CA THR A 38 21.56 1.20 -11.90
C THR A 38 22.57 0.09 -12.16
N ASN A 39 22.43 -0.63 -13.28
CA ASN A 39 23.39 -1.63 -13.71
C ASN A 39 24.37 -0.94 -14.66
N LEU A 40 25.62 -0.74 -14.24
CA LEU A 40 26.68 -0.40 -15.19
C LEU A 40 27.15 -1.72 -15.80
N ASN A 41 26.76 -1.97 -17.05
CA ASN A 41 27.17 -3.10 -17.90
C ASN A 41 28.35 -3.93 -17.35
N ASN A 42 28.12 -5.24 -17.17
CA ASN A 42 28.94 -6.27 -16.45
C ASN A 42 28.45 -6.64 -15.03
N ASP A 43 27.14 -6.63 -14.75
CA ASP A 43 26.57 -7.03 -13.44
C ASP A 43 27.09 -6.21 -12.24
N VAL A 44 27.69 -5.04 -12.48
CA VAL A 44 28.10 -4.12 -11.44
C VAL A 44 26.91 -3.24 -11.07
N LEU A 45 26.33 -3.56 -9.93
CA LEU A 45 25.27 -2.77 -9.33
C LEU A 45 25.88 -1.49 -8.74
N SER A 46 25.48 -0.34 -9.30
CA SER A 46 25.89 0.98 -8.83
C SER A 46 24.68 1.80 -8.41
N PHE A 47 24.91 2.87 -7.65
CA PHE A 47 23.88 3.81 -7.27
C PHE A 47 24.08 5.10 -8.08
N ALA A 48 23.06 5.49 -8.83
CA ALA A 48 23.05 6.76 -9.53
C ALA A 48 21.83 7.58 -9.08
N ASN A 49 21.99 8.90 -9.00
CA ASN A 49 20.86 9.77 -8.80
C ASN A 49 20.07 9.87 -10.10
N ALA A 50 18.79 9.50 -10.08
CA ALA A 50 17.88 9.82 -11.17
C ALA A 50 17.59 11.33 -11.17
N ASP A 51 17.05 11.87 -12.27
CA ASP A 51 16.71 13.31 -12.34
C ASP A 51 15.56 13.64 -11.37
N ASN A 52 14.50 12.83 -11.44
CA ASN A 52 13.37 12.87 -10.52
C ASN A 52 12.63 11.52 -10.50
N ALA A 53 11.81 11.32 -9.48
CA ALA A 53 10.84 10.24 -9.46
C ALA A 53 9.49 10.71 -8.93
N THR A 54 8.43 10.14 -9.47
CA THR A 54 7.05 10.41 -9.06
C THR A 54 6.40 9.11 -8.63
N VAL A 55 5.73 9.14 -7.49
CA VAL A 55 4.94 8.02 -6.98
C VAL A 55 3.56 8.51 -6.61
N TYR A 56 2.53 7.83 -7.06
CA TYR A 56 1.16 8.09 -6.64
C TYR A 56 0.42 6.79 -6.39
N GLY A 57 -0.61 6.87 -5.57
CA GLY A 57 -1.37 5.69 -5.19
C GLY A 57 -2.64 6.02 -4.43
N ALA A 58 -3.38 4.97 -4.15
CA ALA A 58 -4.57 5.00 -3.34
C ALA A 58 -4.55 3.82 -2.36
N GLU A 59 -5.10 4.05 -1.18
CA GLU A 59 -5.25 3.04 -0.15
C GLU A 59 -6.68 3.04 0.36
N VAL A 60 -7.15 1.86 0.76
CA VAL A 60 -8.45 1.66 1.38
C VAL A 60 -8.29 0.73 2.57
N GLU A 61 -9.05 1.01 3.61
CA GLU A 61 -9.13 0.16 4.80
C GLU A 61 -10.58 0.05 5.23
N ILE A 62 -11.00 -1.16 5.55
CA ILE A 62 -12.29 -1.44 6.14
C ILE A 62 -12.10 -2.36 7.33
N ARG A 63 -12.79 -2.06 8.42
CA ARG A 63 -13.04 -2.92 9.56
C ARG A 63 -14.48 -2.68 9.97
N LYS A 64 -15.35 -3.66 9.76
CA LYS A 64 -16.79 -3.49 9.94
C LYS A 64 -17.41 -4.74 10.54
N ARG A 65 -18.29 -4.56 11.52
CA ARG A 65 -19.12 -5.64 12.05
C ARG A 65 -20.26 -5.90 11.07
N LEU A 66 -20.64 -7.16 10.91
CA LEU A 66 -21.70 -7.57 9.98
C LEU A 66 -23.11 -7.52 10.62
N ASN A 67 -23.28 -6.78 11.71
CA ASN A 67 -24.53 -6.64 12.46
C ASN A 67 -25.72 -6.10 11.64
N PHE A 68 -25.48 -5.54 10.46
CA PHE A 68 -26.54 -5.11 9.54
C PHE A 68 -27.40 -6.25 8.98
N PHE A 69 -26.98 -7.51 9.13
CA PHE A 69 -27.79 -8.69 8.79
C PHE A 69 -28.83 -9.06 9.88
N ASN A 70 -28.93 -8.31 10.99
CA ASN A 70 -29.89 -8.51 12.09
C ASN A 70 -29.96 -9.96 12.60
N ASN A 71 -28.80 -10.58 12.83
CA ASN A 71 -28.69 -11.95 13.29
C ASN A 71 -27.52 -12.08 14.27
N SER A 72 -27.75 -12.77 15.39
CA SER A 72 -26.82 -12.88 16.53
C SER A 72 -25.44 -13.45 16.17
N PHE A 73 -25.34 -14.25 15.10
CA PHE A 73 -24.04 -14.71 14.61
C PHE A 73 -23.23 -13.58 13.95
N PHE A 74 -23.90 -12.73 13.17
CA PHE A 74 -23.24 -11.64 12.43
C PHE A 74 -22.91 -10.42 13.29
N ASP A 75 -23.59 -10.27 14.43
CA ASP A 75 -23.24 -9.27 15.45
C ASP A 75 -21.83 -9.50 16.02
N ASN A 76 -21.40 -10.75 16.00
CA ASN A 76 -20.11 -11.20 16.49
C ASN A 76 -19.06 -11.39 15.39
N LEU A 77 -19.42 -11.10 14.14
CA LEU A 77 -18.55 -11.28 12.98
C LEU A 77 -18.03 -9.92 12.48
N ILE A 78 -16.71 -9.78 12.45
CA ILE A 78 -16.00 -8.60 11.94
C ILE A 78 -15.28 -8.98 10.67
N VAL A 79 -15.53 -8.23 9.60
CA VAL A 79 -14.69 -8.24 8.40
C VAL A 79 -13.65 -7.14 8.52
N TYR A 80 -12.42 -7.44 8.15
CA TYR A 80 -11.40 -6.43 7.92
C TYR A 80 -10.72 -6.68 6.59
N ALA A 81 -10.43 -5.61 5.86
CA ALA A 81 -9.60 -5.66 4.68
C ALA A 81 -8.83 -4.36 4.53
N ASN A 82 -7.62 -4.45 4.02
CA ASN A 82 -6.88 -3.29 3.54
C ASN A 82 -6.37 -3.57 2.13
N GLY A 83 -6.25 -2.50 1.36
CA GLY A 83 -5.71 -2.56 0.02
C GLY A 83 -4.94 -1.30 -0.27
N ALA A 84 -3.75 -1.44 -0.85
CA ALA A 84 -3.02 -0.31 -1.41
C ALA A 84 -2.63 -0.62 -2.84
N TYR A 85 -2.73 0.39 -3.68
CA TYR A 85 -2.28 0.36 -5.06
C TYR A 85 -1.43 1.57 -5.33
N MET A 86 -0.25 1.38 -5.90
CA MET A 86 0.69 2.47 -6.14
C MET A 86 1.47 2.26 -7.43
N LYS A 87 1.69 3.36 -8.14
CA LYS A 87 2.50 3.43 -9.35
C LYS A 87 3.65 4.41 -9.12
N GLY A 88 4.83 4.01 -9.60
CA GLY A 88 6.02 4.84 -9.64
C GLY A 88 6.46 5.07 -11.09
N SER A 89 7.09 6.20 -11.33
CA SER A 89 7.80 6.51 -12.56
C SER A 89 9.07 7.27 -12.23
N VAL A 90 10.17 6.94 -12.93
CA VAL A 90 11.49 7.50 -12.69
C VAL A 90 12.01 8.10 -13.98
N GLN A 91 12.56 9.31 -13.91
CA GLN A 91 13.20 9.97 -15.05
C GLN A 91 14.73 9.87 -14.96
N PHE A 92 15.35 9.38 -16.02
CA PHE A 92 16.81 9.30 -16.19
C PHE A 92 17.22 9.91 -17.52
N ASN A 93 18.13 10.89 -17.51
CA ASN A 93 18.66 11.56 -18.71
C ASN A 93 17.56 12.02 -19.68
N GLY A 94 16.45 12.54 -19.15
CA GLY A 94 15.29 12.99 -19.95
C GLY A 94 14.38 11.88 -20.51
N GLN A 95 14.63 10.60 -20.21
CA GLN A 95 13.72 9.50 -20.53
C GLN A 95 12.86 9.12 -19.33
N THR A 96 11.54 9.00 -19.55
CA THR A 96 10.59 8.53 -18.53
C THR A 96 10.50 7.01 -18.55
N ILE A 97 10.84 6.37 -17.44
CA ILE A 97 10.73 4.93 -17.26
C ILE A 97 9.63 4.67 -16.24
N ASN A 98 8.51 4.10 -16.70
CA ASN A 98 7.35 3.76 -15.88
C ASN A 98 7.59 2.46 -15.11
N THR A 99 8.49 2.51 -14.13
CA THR A 99 8.79 1.39 -13.23
C THR A 99 8.56 1.80 -11.78
N PRO A 100 7.94 0.94 -10.95
CA PRO A 100 7.99 1.05 -9.50
C PRO A 100 9.38 1.36 -8.98
N LEU A 101 9.46 2.19 -7.92
CA LEU A 101 10.72 2.42 -7.22
C LEU A 101 11.25 1.10 -6.63
N GLN A 102 12.56 1.04 -6.40
CA GLN A 102 13.17 -0.12 -5.79
C GLN A 102 12.52 -0.43 -4.41
N GLY A 103 12.12 -1.69 -4.21
CA GLY A 103 11.47 -2.14 -2.97
C GLY A 103 9.97 -1.80 -2.87
N GLN A 104 9.41 -1.06 -3.84
CA GLN A 104 7.99 -0.74 -3.89
C GLN A 104 7.18 -1.95 -4.37
N SER A 105 6.16 -2.34 -3.61
CA SER A 105 5.18 -3.33 -4.06
C SER A 105 4.08 -2.59 -4.84
N PRO A 106 3.73 -3.01 -6.07
CA PRO A 106 2.76 -2.30 -6.89
C PRO A 106 1.35 -2.33 -6.27
N TYR A 107 1.07 -3.37 -5.49
CA TYR A 107 -0.14 -3.48 -4.70
C TYR A 107 0.06 -4.41 -3.50
N LEU A 108 -0.76 -4.20 -2.47
CA LEU A 108 -0.91 -5.11 -1.34
C LEU A 108 -2.39 -5.25 -1.01
N LEU A 109 -2.80 -6.46 -0.68
CA LEU A 109 -4.16 -6.79 -0.25
C LEU A 109 -4.08 -7.66 0.99
N ASN A 110 -4.73 -7.23 2.06
CA ASN A 110 -4.99 -8.04 3.23
C ASN A 110 -6.50 -8.11 3.45
N GLY A 111 -6.97 -9.27 3.90
CA GLY A 111 -8.35 -9.47 4.26
C GLY A 111 -8.45 -10.47 5.39
N GLY A 112 -9.55 -10.42 6.12
CA GLY A 112 -9.83 -11.42 7.13
C GLY A 112 -11.22 -11.29 7.72
N LEU A 113 -11.58 -12.35 8.42
CA LEU A 113 -12.83 -12.50 9.15
C LEU A 113 -12.48 -12.88 10.58
N SER A 114 -13.10 -12.23 11.55
CA SER A 114 -12.93 -12.49 12.97
C SER A 114 -14.29 -12.72 13.59
N TYR A 115 -14.47 -13.85 14.26
CA TYR A 115 -15.65 -14.16 15.06
C TYR A 115 -15.24 -14.29 16.53
N ALA A 116 -16.00 -13.69 17.44
CA ALA A 116 -15.82 -13.85 18.87
C ALA A 116 -17.18 -14.02 19.56
N SER A 117 -17.34 -15.05 20.40
CA SER A 117 -18.62 -15.26 21.12
C SER A 117 -18.86 -14.19 22.18
N ASP A 118 -20.12 -13.89 22.50
CA ASP A 118 -20.49 -12.85 23.48
C ASP A 118 -19.88 -13.01 24.87
N ASN A 119 -19.50 -14.24 25.23
CA ASN A 119 -18.89 -14.59 26.51
C ASN A 119 -17.35 -14.65 26.46
N ASP A 120 -16.74 -14.23 25.34
CA ASP A 120 -15.30 -14.27 25.04
C ASP A 120 -14.61 -15.64 25.18
N ASN A 121 -15.39 -16.72 25.35
CA ASN A 121 -14.86 -18.07 25.55
C ASN A 121 -14.41 -18.75 24.25
N PHE A 122 -14.77 -18.19 23.09
CA PHE A 122 -14.42 -18.74 21.78
C PHE A 122 -14.17 -17.62 20.77
N SER A 123 -13.05 -17.70 20.05
CA SER A 123 -12.76 -16.82 18.92
C SER A 123 -12.11 -17.56 17.77
N VAL A 124 -12.42 -17.12 16.55
CA VAL A 124 -11.89 -17.67 15.29
C VAL A 124 -11.47 -16.51 14.41
N ASN A 125 -10.27 -16.61 13.84
CA ASN A 125 -9.74 -15.64 12.90
C ASN A 125 -9.29 -16.34 11.62
N VAL A 126 -9.80 -15.86 10.49
CA VAL A 126 -9.39 -16.28 9.15
C VAL A 126 -8.71 -15.09 8.49
N LEU A 127 -7.52 -15.31 7.96
CA LEU A 127 -6.64 -14.29 7.41
C LEU A 127 -6.26 -14.65 5.98
N TYR A 128 -6.20 -13.64 5.12
CA TYR A 128 -5.69 -13.70 3.76
C TYR A 128 -4.74 -12.54 3.51
N ASN A 129 -3.54 -12.84 3.02
CA ASN A 129 -2.55 -11.84 2.62
C ASN A 129 -2.09 -12.12 1.19
N ARG A 130 -2.00 -11.06 0.39
CA ARG A 130 -1.39 -11.11 -0.94
C ARG A 130 -0.61 -9.83 -1.21
N ILE A 131 0.66 -10.00 -1.55
CA ILE A 131 1.56 -8.91 -1.94
C ILE A 131 1.90 -9.08 -3.43
N GLY A 132 1.80 -8.00 -4.20
CA GLY A 132 2.18 -8.00 -5.61
C GLY A 132 3.69 -8.24 -5.79
N GLN A 133 4.06 -8.87 -6.91
CA GLN A 133 5.47 -9.11 -7.24
C GLN A 133 6.24 -7.78 -7.29
N ARG A 134 7.33 -7.71 -6.52
CA ARG A 134 8.27 -6.57 -6.54
C ARG A 134 9.18 -6.72 -7.76
N LEU A 135 9.44 -5.63 -8.48
CA LEU A 135 10.47 -5.63 -9.53
C LEU A 135 11.82 -5.99 -8.91
N LYS A 136 12.48 -7.01 -9.44
CA LYS A 136 13.70 -7.55 -8.85
C LYS A 136 14.95 -6.81 -9.32
N PHE A 137 15.08 -6.38 -10.57
CA PHE A 137 16.26 -5.63 -11.04
C PHE A 137 15.95 -4.84 -12.32
N ARG A 138 16.69 -3.75 -12.53
CA ARG A 138 16.69 -2.94 -13.76
C ARG A 138 17.69 -3.58 -14.73
N SER A 139 17.24 -4.13 -15.86
CA SER A 139 18.14 -4.43 -16.97
C SER A 139 18.52 -3.11 -17.63
N GLY A 140 19.82 -2.89 -17.85
CA GLY A 140 20.39 -1.69 -18.46
C GLY A 140 19.98 -1.50 -19.91
#